data_AF-A0A814X3Q8-F1
#
_entry.id   AF-A0A814X3Q8-F1
#
_cell.length_a   1.000
_cell.length_b   1.000
_cell.length_c   1.000
_cell.angle_alpha   90.00
_cell.angle_beta   90.00
_cell.angle_gamma   90.00
#
_symmetry.space_group_name_H-M   'P 1'
#
loop_
_entity.id
_entity.type
_entity.pdbx_description
1 polymer ?
#
loop_
_entity_poly.entity_id
_entity_poly.type
_entity_poly.pdbx_seq_one_letter_code
_entity_poly.pdbx_strand_id
1 'polypeptide(L)'
;MDHFKKLYHEYCKTYHIEPNELLLGEIQKVSGEDNKTKSLNLSSFNIPEAQCSILGKILTHDFIFTSIHLNDCNLSTDALQALLHGLMTNTACKTLELKGNGIHGAGTEALAKVLRRNQTLRNLRLEWNQLGSMNSPAFSLFCDALADNKTLIDLDLRNNDINHVGGTEVASALKRNTTLRSLDLRWNNVGLIGGRALLVSCQSNSTLNELQLIGNNIPDDIMQSITNVLSKNTEQRQMHFDHSQNMAILSRQLQNVHEEKDHQITTTLTRMSLQEQTMLKANRSLAEKLKKLQDALDDRKSTFNALTSKNTLLEADITEAKQQYNDLQNTMKKMEIDQQELIYKIRREFKQEKDELIDIQEKLQRDLNENLEIQRRLNEKNYDLERKNEKLQTTIRELGETITINDRDHQIKLTAIDDENQRLKLKHKEELKDQELITNRDLQRLKEAHLSTEQTLKEQITKLENIRTSLEREINSLKSTISTQKLNHDEIFQEEKFRIKNEEEKKQQELEDRIRTLTSSKDELEVIIIRLFII
;
A
#
# COMPACT_ATOMS: atom_id res chain seq x y z
N MET A 1 67.43 43.89 -71.35
CA MET A 1 68.22 43.80 -72.60
C MET A 1 68.20 45.12 -73.35
N ASP A 2 67.03 45.69 -73.64
CA ASP A 2 66.92 47.03 -74.26
C ASP A 2 67.63 48.13 -73.47
N HIS A 3 67.69 48.01 -72.14
CA HIS A 3 68.44 48.93 -71.30
C HIS A 3 69.96 48.90 -71.56
N PHE A 4 70.55 47.71 -71.71
CA PHE A 4 71.98 47.56 -72.02
C PHE A 4 72.30 48.10 -73.43
N LYS A 5 71.44 47.81 -74.42
CA LYS A 5 71.57 48.34 -75.78
C LYS A 5 71.45 49.87 -75.80
N LYS A 6 70.50 50.45 -75.05
CA LYS A 6 70.33 51.91 -74.91
C LYS A 6 71.54 52.56 -74.26
N LEU A 7 72.03 52.00 -73.14
CA LEU A 7 73.24 52.47 -72.47
C LEU A 7 74.46 52.39 -73.41
N TYR A 8 74.61 51.32 -74.19
CA TYR A 8 75.68 51.22 -75.16
C TYR A 8 75.65 52.34 -76.20
N HIS A 9 74.49 52.62 -76.79
CA HIS A 9 74.35 53.73 -77.73
C HIS A 9 74.56 55.10 -77.08
N GLU A 10 74.11 55.28 -75.84
CA GLU A 10 74.30 56.52 -75.08
C GLU A 10 75.78 56.79 -74.82
N TYR A 11 76.51 55.80 -74.30
CA TYR A 11 77.95 55.91 -74.07
C TYR A 11 78.74 56.09 -75.38
N CYS A 12 78.37 55.39 -76.46
CA CYS A 12 78.97 55.61 -77.77
C CYS A 12 78.80 57.07 -78.25
N LYS A 13 77.61 57.65 -78.07
CA LYS A 13 77.37 59.07 -78.38
C LYS A 13 78.16 60.01 -77.49
N THR A 14 78.19 59.78 -76.17
CA THR A 14 78.94 60.61 -75.21
C THR A 14 80.43 60.64 -75.53
N TYR A 15 81.01 59.49 -75.88
CA TYR A 15 82.44 59.37 -76.18
C TYR A 15 82.79 59.53 -77.67
N HIS A 16 81.81 59.89 -78.52
CA HIS A 16 82.02 60.15 -79.95
C HIS A 16 82.62 58.95 -80.70
N ILE A 17 82.18 57.73 -80.34
CA ILE A 17 82.64 56.46 -80.90
C ILE A 17 81.49 55.83 -81.69
N GLU A 18 81.76 55.35 -82.90
CA GLU A 18 80.74 54.66 -83.70
C GLU A 18 80.35 53.30 -83.05
N PRO A 19 79.04 53.04 -82.86
CA PRO A 19 78.57 51.77 -82.31
C PRO A 19 78.95 50.60 -83.20
N ASN A 20 79.47 49.53 -82.61
CA ASN A 20 79.77 48.32 -83.38
C ASN A 20 78.49 47.53 -83.67
N GLU A 21 78.13 47.41 -84.96
CA GLU A 21 76.93 46.67 -85.38
C GLU A 21 77.00 45.18 -85.00
N LEU A 22 78.19 44.58 -84.98
CA LEU A 22 78.38 43.17 -84.60
C LEU A 22 78.12 42.95 -83.11
N LEU A 23 78.60 43.87 -82.26
CA LEU A 23 78.33 43.84 -80.82
C LEU A 23 76.83 44.01 -80.54
N LEU A 24 76.19 44.92 -81.27
CA LEU A 24 74.74 45.12 -81.18
C LEU A 24 73.95 43.89 -81.63
N GLY A 25 74.44 43.19 -82.66
CA GLY A 25 73.90 41.92 -83.13
C GLY A 25 73.97 40.82 -82.07
N GLU A 26 75.12 40.67 -81.40
CA GLU A 26 75.27 39.69 -80.32
C GLU A 26 74.39 40.04 -79.10
N ILE A 27 74.30 41.31 -78.71
CA ILE A 27 73.38 41.76 -77.65
C ILE A 27 71.92 41.44 -78.00
N GLN A 28 71.56 41.51 -79.29
CA GLN A 28 70.20 41.22 -79.78
C GLN A 28 69.92 39.71 -79.88
N LYS A 29 70.91 38.86 -80.14
CA LYS A 29 70.71 37.39 -80.12
C LYS A 29 70.30 36.86 -78.74
N VAL A 30 70.72 37.52 -77.67
CA VAL A 30 70.36 37.15 -76.28
C VAL A 30 68.91 37.53 -75.92
N SER A 31 68.17 38.22 -76.80
CA SER A 31 66.75 38.54 -76.57
C SER A 31 65.76 37.46 -77.05
N GLY A 32 66.23 36.36 -77.64
CA GLY A 32 65.41 35.20 -78.02
C GLY A 32 65.11 34.25 -76.85
N GLU A 33 63.87 33.76 -76.77
CA GLU A 33 63.16 33.22 -75.59
C GLU A 33 63.72 31.98 -74.84
N ASP A 34 64.92 31.46 -75.09
CA ASP A 34 65.33 30.17 -74.50
C ASP A 34 66.70 30.12 -73.81
N ASN A 35 67.33 31.25 -73.51
CA ASN A 35 68.65 31.23 -72.88
C ASN A 35 68.57 31.29 -71.35
N LYS A 36 68.53 30.12 -70.69
CA LYS A 36 68.65 29.97 -69.22
C LYS A 36 69.90 30.68 -68.65
N THR A 37 70.92 30.90 -69.47
CA THR A 37 72.10 31.70 -69.16
C THR A 37 72.09 32.98 -69.98
N LYS A 38 72.05 34.14 -69.32
CA LYS A 38 72.21 35.45 -69.96
C LYS A 38 73.68 35.65 -70.30
N SER A 39 74.12 35.06 -71.40
CA SER A 39 75.52 35.04 -71.83
C SER A 39 75.79 36.07 -72.93
N LEU A 40 76.79 36.93 -72.75
CA LEU A 40 77.32 37.82 -73.78
C LEU A 40 78.53 37.14 -74.42
N ASN A 41 78.37 36.68 -75.67
CA ASN A 41 79.46 36.06 -76.41
C ASN A 41 80.05 37.02 -77.43
N LEU A 42 81.29 37.41 -77.20
CA LEU A 42 82.07 38.29 -78.06
C LEU A 42 83.38 37.62 -78.52
N SER A 43 83.43 36.29 -78.46
CA SER A 43 84.61 35.52 -78.85
C SER A 43 84.96 35.71 -80.33
N SER A 44 86.25 35.73 -80.63
CA SER A 44 86.85 35.89 -81.96
C SER A 44 86.59 37.24 -82.64
N PHE A 45 85.92 38.18 -81.96
CA PHE A 45 85.79 39.55 -82.43
C PHE A 45 87.00 40.37 -81.98
N ASN A 46 87.64 41.05 -82.93
CA ASN A 46 88.63 42.07 -82.63
C ASN A 46 87.89 43.37 -82.25
N ILE A 47 87.76 43.60 -80.94
CA ILE A 47 87.06 44.78 -80.43
C ILE A 47 88.07 45.91 -80.24
N PRO A 48 87.91 47.06 -80.93
CA PRO A 48 88.74 48.24 -80.71
C PRO A 48 88.79 48.64 -79.24
N GLU A 49 89.94 49.13 -78.77
CA GLU A 49 90.16 49.54 -77.38
C GLU A 49 89.11 50.55 -76.90
N ALA A 50 88.76 51.52 -77.75
CA ALA A 50 87.73 52.51 -77.47
C ALA A 50 86.37 51.88 -77.13
N GLN A 51 86.00 50.81 -77.84
CA GLN A 51 84.76 50.06 -77.59
C GLN A 51 84.88 49.18 -76.34
N CYS A 52 86.05 48.59 -76.07
CA CYS A 52 86.32 47.88 -74.82
C CYS A 52 86.19 48.79 -73.59
N SER A 53 86.62 50.04 -73.69
CA SER A 53 86.47 51.04 -72.63
C SER A 53 85.01 51.38 -72.33
N ILE A 54 84.19 51.54 -73.37
CA ILE A 54 82.74 51.72 -73.24
C ILE A 54 82.11 50.47 -72.61
N LEU A 55 82.46 49.29 -73.09
CA LEU A 55 81.95 48.02 -72.55
C LEU A 55 82.29 47.86 -71.08
N GLY A 56 83.53 48.14 -70.67
CA GLY A 56 83.94 48.11 -69.27
C GLY A 56 83.07 49.03 -68.39
N LYS A 57 82.80 50.26 -68.85
CA LYS A 57 81.91 51.18 -68.13
C LYS A 57 80.48 50.67 -68.03
N ILE A 58 79.93 50.10 -69.09
CA ILE A 58 78.56 49.57 -69.07
C ILE A 58 78.47 48.34 -68.16
N LEU A 59 79.49 47.48 -68.18
CA LEU A 59 79.58 46.30 -67.32
C LEU A 59 79.60 46.67 -65.83
N THR A 60 80.02 47.86 -65.42
CA THR A 60 79.90 48.27 -64.00
C THR A 60 78.44 48.31 -63.50
N HIS A 61 77.50 48.69 -64.38
CA HIS A 61 76.07 48.84 -64.07
C HIS A 61 75.23 47.71 -64.66
N ASP A 62 75.88 46.67 -65.22
CA ASP A 62 75.15 45.56 -65.81
C ASP A 62 74.72 44.56 -64.74
N PHE A 63 73.41 44.32 -64.70
CA PHE A 63 72.79 43.31 -63.84
C PHE A 63 72.24 42.13 -64.65
N ILE A 64 72.54 42.08 -65.94
CA ILE A 64 71.87 41.21 -66.88
C ILE A 64 72.75 40.02 -67.23
N PHE A 65 73.99 40.24 -67.66
CA PHE A 65 74.85 39.17 -68.14
C PHE A 65 75.52 38.41 -67.00
N THR A 66 75.22 37.12 -66.93
CA THR A 66 75.80 36.19 -65.96
C THR A 66 77.08 35.54 -66.48
N SER A 67 77.28 35.54 -67.80
CA SER A 67 78.43 34.90 -68.44
C SER A 67 78.95 35.79 -69.56
N ILE A 68 80.25 36.06 -69.59
CA ILE A 68 80.89 36.91 -70.58
C ILE A 68 82.02 36.11 -71.22
N HIS A 69 81.96 35.97 -72.54
CA HIS A 69 82.90 35.18 -73.33
C HIS A 69 83.65 36.13 -74.26
N LEU A 70 84.96 36.23 -74.06
CA LEU A 70 85.88 37.11 -74.77
C LEU A 70 87.08 36.29 -75.24
N ASN A 71 86.84 35.11 -75.80
CA ASN A 71 87.90 34.21 -76.23
C ASN A 71 88.49 34.67 -77.56
N ASP A 72 89.81 34.63 -77.73
CA ASP A 72 90.52 34.93 -78.97
C ASP A 72 90.18 36.32 -79.56
N CYS A 73 89.97 37.32 -78.69
CA CYS A 73 89.62 38.69 -79.08
C CYS A 73 90.83 39.59 -79.37
N ASN A 74 92.05 39.08 -79.16
CA ASN A 74 93.31 39.84 -79.26
C ASN A 74 93.27 41.17 -78.49
N LEU A 75 92.74 41.14 -77.25
CA LEU A 75 92.58 42.32 -76.42
C LEU A 75 93.95 42.92 -76.06
N SER A 76 94.16 44.19 -76.37
CA SER A 76 95.31 44.93 -75.84
C SER A 76 95.26 44.99 -74.31
N THR A 77 96.41 45.19 -73.66
CA THR A 77 96.49 45.30 -72.20
C THR A 77 95.55 46.38 -71.66
N ASP A 78 95.47 47.53 -72.33
CA ASP A 78 94.62 48.66 -71.93
C ASP A 78 93.13 48.33 -72.14
N ALA A 79 92.78 47.68 -73.26
CA ALA A 79 91.42 47.21 -73.52
C ALA A 79 90.95 46.20 -72.46
N LEU A 80 91.81 45.24 -72.11
CA LEU A 80 91.55 44.25 -71.07
C LEU A 80 91.38 44.93 -69.70
N GLN A 81 92.27 45.86 -69.34
CA GLN A 81 92.18 46.60 -68.08
C GLN A 81 90.87 47.37 -67.97
N ALA A 82 90.42 48.00 -69.05
CA ALA A 82 89.15 48.73 -69.05
C ALA A 82 87.94 47.80 -68.85
N LEU A 83 87.93 46.64 -69.52
CA LEU A 83 86.89 45.62 -69.34
C LEU A 83 86.87 45.06 -67.91
N LEU A 84 88.04 44.69 -67.39
CA LEU A 84 88.21 44.15 -66.04
C LEU A 84 87.86 45.18 -64.96
N HIS A 85 88.15 46.46 -65.19
CA HIS A 85 87.76 47.53 -64.27
C HIS A 85 86.24 47.55 -64.07
N GLY A 86 85.50 47.35 -65.16
CA GLY A 86 84.06 47.18 -65.15
C GLY A 86 83.57 46.05 -64.25
N LEU A 87 84.25 44.90 -64.35
CA LEU A 87 83.90 43.68 -63.65
C LEU A 87 84.25 43.70 -62.16
N MET A 88 85.13 44.60 -61.70
CA MET A 88 85.47 44.69 -60.27
C MET A 88 84.25 44.99 -59.39
N THR A 89 83.31 45.82 -59.86
CA THR A 89 82.09 46.20 -59.12
C THR A 89 80.84 45.49 -59.63
N ASN A 90 80.95 44.74 -60.73
CA ASN A 90 79.82 44.01 -61.28
C ASN A 90 79.32 42.95 -60.29
N THR A 91 78.00 42.83 -60.17
CA THR A 91 77.35 41.90 -59.22
C THR A 91 76.54 40.77 -59.89
N ALA A 92 76.51 40.73 -61.22
CA ALA A 92 75.73 39.74 -61.98
C ALA A 92 76.59 38.66 -62.64
N CYS A 93 77.80 39.01 -63.09
CA CYS A 93 78.70 38.14 -63.80
C CYS A 93 79.25 37.05 -62.86
N LYS A 94 79.04 35.79 -63.28
CA LYS A 94 79.47 34.56 -62.61
C LYS A 94 80.53 33.82 -63.43
N THR A 95 80.51 33.95 -64.75
CA THR A 95 81.46 33.29 -65.65
C THR A 95 82.18 34.29 -66.53
N LEU A 96 83.51 34.24 -66.55
CA LEU A 96 84.35 35.04 -67.43
C LEU A 96 85.30 34.12 -68.20
N GLU A 97 85.25 34.19 -69.53
CA GLU A 97 86.15 33.47 -70.41
C GLU A 97 87.02 34.45 -71.21
N LEU A 98 88.33 34.28 -71.11
CA LEU A 98 89.35 35.14 -71.69
C LEU A 98 90.45 34.30 -72.36
N LYS A 99 90.09 33.17 -72.94
CA LYS A 99 91.03 32.27 -73.61
C LYS A 99 91.76 33.02 -74.74
N GLY A 100 93.06 32.76 -74.93
CA GLY A 100 93.77 33.18 -76.14
C GLY A 100 93.93 34.69 -76.35
N ASN A 101 93.93 35.49 -75.27
CA ASN A 101 94.12 36.95 -75.37
C ASN A 101 95.57 37.40 -75.10
N GLY A 102 96.50 36.46 -74.93
CA GLY A 102 97.91 36.79 -74.66
C GLY A 102 98.11 37.57 -73.36
N ILE A 103 97.32 37.30 -72.33
CA ILE A 103 97.36 38.04 -71.06
C ILE A 103 98.69 37.79 -70.33
N HIS A 104 99.42 38.87 -70.02
CA HIS A 104 100.68 38.85 -69.28
C HIS A 104 100.87 40.17 -68.49
N GLY A 105 101.85 40.22 -67.58
CA GLY A 105 102.27 41.45 -66.89
C GLY A 105 101.11 42.26 -66.28
N ALA A 106 100.95 43.51 -66.74
CA ALA A 106 99.91 44.42 -66.25
C ALA A 106 98.46 43.93 -66.49
N GLY A 107 98.23 43.06 -67.47
CA GLY A 107 96.93 42.39 -67.64
C GLY A 107 96.66 41.35 -66.55
N THR A 108 97.69 40.66 -66.09
CA THR A 108 97.59 39.70 -64.97
C THR A 108 97.35 40.43 -63.63
N GLU A 109 97.98 41.58 -63.42
CA GLU A 109 97.70 42.43 -62.25
C GLU A 109 96.25 42.94 -62.22
N ALA A 110 95.68 43.24 -63.38
CA ALA A 110 94.28 43.63 -63.49
C ALA A 110 93.34 42.49 -63.11
N LEU A 111 93.63 41.26 -63.54
CA LEU A 111 92.90 40.07 -63.09
C LEU A 111 93.02 39.86 -61.58
N ALA A 112 94.20 40.08 -60.99
CA ALA A 112 94.38 40.01 -59.54
C ALA A 112 93.49 41.01 -58.79
N LYS A 113 93.36 42.24 -59.29
CA LYS A 113 92.46 43.25 -58.72
C LYS A 113 90.99 42.82 -58.81
N VAL A 114 90.58 42.22 -59.93
CA VAL A 114 89.23 41.66 -60.10
C VAL A 114 89.00 40.54 -59.10
N LEU A 115 89.91 39.58 -58.95
CA LEU A 115 89.75 38.49 -57.98
C LEU A 115 89.66 38.98 -56.52
N ARG A 116 90.37 40.05 -56.14
CA ARG A 116 90.24 40.61 -54.78
C ARG A 116 88.91 41.31 -54.55
N ARG A 117 88.40 42.05 -55.53
CA ARG A 117 87.23 42.94 -55.36
C ARG A 117 85.91 42.29 -55.75
N ASN A 118 85.90 41.56 -56.85
CA ASN A 118 84.68 40.93 -57.35
C ASN A 118 84.30 39.75 -56.44
N GLN A 119 83.06 39.77 -55.94
CA GLN A 119 82.52 38.76 -55.05
C GLN A 119 81.40 37.93 -55.71
N THR A 120 81.34 37.88 -57.04
CA THR A 120 80.27 37.19 -57.77
C THR A 120 80.79 36.15 -58.75
N LEU A 121 82.00 36.35 -59.26
CA LEU A 121 82.65 35.45 -60.20
C LEU A 121 82.89 34.09 -59.55
N ARG A 122 82.39 33.05 -60.22
CA ARG A 122 82.46 31.64 -59.83
C ARG A 122 83.34 30.84 -60.78
N ASN A 123 83.37 31.21 -62.06
CA ASN A 123 84.05 30.48 -63.12
C ASN A 123 84.95 31.43 -63.90
N LEU A 124 86.25 31.14 -63.95
CA LEU A 124 87.24 31.94 -64.68
C LEU A 124 88.05 31.05 -65.62
N ARG A 125 87.95 31.30 -66.93
CA ARG A 125 88.68 30.56 -67.96
C ARG A 125 89.77 31.44 -68.58
N LEU A 126 91.03 31.04 -68.40
CA LEU A 126 92.21 31.78 -68.85
C LEU A 126 93.14 30.90 -69.71
N GLU A 127 92.61 29.85 -70.34
CA GLU A 127 93.37 28.95 -71.22
C GLU A 127 94.18 29.72 -72.29
N TRP A 128 95.38 29.25 -72.65
CA TRP A 128 96.21 29.87 -73.71
C TRP A 128 96.54 31.35 -73.48
N ASN A 129 97.03 31.68 -72.29
CA ASN A 129 97.58 33.00 -71.99
C ASN A 129 99.03 32.87 -71.49
N GLN A 130 99.63 33.94 -70.97
CA GLN A 130 101.03 33.95 -70.53
C GLN A 130 101.15 34.53 -69.11
N LEU A 131 100.22 34.13 -68.23
CA LEU A 131 100.14 34.62 -66.86
C LEU A 131 101.42 34.31 -66.06
N GLY A 132 102.05 33.16 -66.31
CA GLY A 132 103.21 32.65 -65.56
C GLY A 132 104.58 33.16 -66.03
N SER A 133 104.63 34.18 -66.90
CA SER A 133 105.89 34.69 -67.47
C SER A 133 106.94 35.01 -66.40
N MET A 134 108.13 34.39 -66.52
CA MET A 134 109.23 34.36 -65.53
C MET A 134 109.73 35.73 -65.03
N ASN A 135 109.39 36.82 -65.72
CA ASN A 135 109.91 38.16 -65.44
C ASN A 135 108.90 39.11 -64.79
N SER A 136 107.70 38.64 -64.41
CA SER A 136 106.67 39.51 -63.83
C SER A 136 106.22 39.08 -62.44
N PRO A 137 106.21 39.99 -61.44
CA PRO A 137 105.62 39.71 -60.12
C PRO A 137 104.08 39.60 -60.17
N ALA A 138 103.46 39.88 -61.33
CA ALA A 138 102.01 39.90 -61.49
C ALA A 138 101.34 38.57 -61.16
N PHE A 139 102.00 37.44 -61.44
CA PHE A 139 101.43 36.12 -61.15
C PHE A 139 101.34 35.82 -59.66
N SER A 140 102.32 36.26 -58.86
CA SER A 140 102.28 36.14 -57.40
C SER A 140 101.14 36.99 -56.83
N LEU A 141 100.93 38.22 -57.34
CA LEU A 141 99.77 39.05 -56.97
C LEU A 141 98.43 38.37 -57.31
N PHE A 142 98.37 37.68 -58.45
CA PHE A 142 97.19 36.89 -58.85
C PHE A 142 96.96 35.72 -57.89
N CYS A 143 98.00 34.99 -57.50
CA CYS A 143 97.91 33.91 -56.52
C CYS A 143 97.48 34.42 -55.14
N ASP A 144 98.03 35.54 -54.67
CA ASP A 144 97.59 36.19 -53.43
C ASP A 144 96.12 36.62 -53.49
N ALA A 145 95.70 37.19 -54.62
CA ALA A 145 94.30 37.54 -54.83
C ALA A 145 93.39 36.31 -54.82
N LEU A 146 93.83 35.21 -55.43
CA LEU A 146 93.13 33.93 -55.41
C LEU A 146 93.02 33.37 -53.99
N ALA A 147 94.06 33.50 -53.16
CA ALA A 147 94.06 33.06 -51.77
C ALA A 147 92.94 33.73 -50.94
N ASP A 148 92.73 35.03 -51.17
CA ASP A 148 91.74 35.84 -50.45
C ASP A 148 90.35 35.79 -51.07
N ASN A 149 90.22 35.43 -52.35
CA ASN A 149 88.93 35.34 -53.02
C ASN A 149 88.04 34.26 -52.37
N LYS A 150 86.77 34.60 -52.11
CA LYS A 150 85.79 33.73 -51.45
C LYS A 150 84.64 33.30 -52.36
N THR A 151 84.76 33.52 -53.66
CA THR A 151 83.65 33.25 -54.59
C THR A 151 84.00 32.31 -55.72
N LEU A 152 85.23 32.34 -56.21
CA LEU A 152 85.69 31.52 -57.31
C LEU A 152 85.65 30.03 -56.91
N ILE A 153 85.06 29.24 -57.80
CA ILE A 153 84.80 27.80 -57.66
C ILE A 153 85.64 27.04 -58.69
N ASP A 154 85.65 27.49 -59.94
CA ASP A 154 86.36 26.83 -61.03
C ASP A 154 87.32 27.80 -61.71
N LEU A 155 88.59 27.40 -61.78
CA LEU A 155 89.65 28.17 -62.41
C LEU A 155 90.41 27.32 -63.42
N ASP A 156 90.55 27.85 -64.63
CA ASP A 156 91.26 27.19 -65.73
C ASP A 156 92.47 28.03 -66.15
N LEU A 157 93.65 27.50 -65.87
CA LEU A 157 94.97 28.08 -66.12
C LEU A 157 95.79 27.20 -67.07
N ARG A 158 95.13 26.40 -67.91
CA ARG A 158 95.82 25.56 -68.89
C ARG A 158 96.66 26.38 -69.87
N ASN A 159 97.85 25.89 -70.19
CA ASN A 159 98.78 26.53 -71.13
C ASN A 159 98.98 28.03 -70.84
N ASN A 160 99.49 28.35 -69.66
CA ASN A 160 99.73 29.70 -69.15
C ASN A 160 101.20 30.04 -68.87
N ASP A 161 102.12 29.18 -69.33
CA ASP A 161 103.56 29.25 -69.06
C ASP A 161 103.89 29.28 -67.55
N ILE A 162 103.10 28.56 -66.73
CA ILE A 162 103.32 28.48 -65.29
C ILE A 162 104.49 27.52 -65.00
N ASN A 163 105.60 28.09 -64.55
CA ASN A 163 106.80 27.36 -64.17
C ASN A 163 106.73 26.82 -62.71
N HIS A 164 107.82 26.22 -62.23
CA HIS A 164 107.93 25.70 -60.87
C HIS A 164 107.73 26.75 -59.75
N VAL A 165 108.20 27.99 -59.92
CA VAL A 165 107.95 29.09 -58.98
C VAL A 165 106.46 29.44 -58.97
N GLY A 166 105.86 29.59 -60.15
CA GLY A 166 104.41 29.80 -60.27
C GLY A 166 103.60 28.66 -59.63
N GLY A 167 104.05 27.41 -59.78
CA GLY A 167 103.45 26.26 -59.10
C GLY A 167 103.49 26.35 -57.56
N THR A 168 104.59 26.86 -57.00
CA THR A 168 104.71 27.09 -55.55
C THR A 168 103.83 28.22 -55.04
N GLU A 169 103.63 29.27 -55.85
CA GLU A 169 102.73 30.39 -55.54
C GLU A 169 101.27 29.91 -55.54
N VAL A 170 100.87 29.12 -56.56
CA VAL A 170 99.54 28.51 -56.61
C VAL A 170 99.30 27.59 -55.42
N ALA A 171 100.29 26.76 -55.05
CA ALA A 171 100.20 25.93 -53.86
C ALA A 171 99.99 26.76 -52.58
N SER A 172 100.71 27.87 -52.43
CA SER A 172 100.55 28.78 -51.29
C SER A 172 99.17 29.43 -51.25
N ALA A 173 98.63 29.80 -52.41
CA ALA A 173 97.28 30.32 -52.54
C ALA A 173 96.22 29.29 -52.15
N LEU A 174 96.36 28.05 -52.62
CA LEU A 174 95.45 26.95 -52.31
C LEU A 174 95.39 26.64 -50.80
N LYS A 175 96.49 26.79 -50.05
CA LYS A 175 96.44 26.57 -48.59
C LYS A 175 95.46 27.50 -47.86
N ARG A 176 95.29 28.72 -48.36
CA ARG A 176 94.44 29.76 -47.75
C ARG A 176 93.05 29.85 -48.40
N ASN A 177 92.94 29.46 -49.66
CA ASN A 177 91.67 29.49 -50.37
C ASN A 177 90.74 28.38 -49.84
N THR A 178 89.47 28.71 -49.60
CA THR A 178 88.47 27.79 -49.05
C THR A 178 87.28 27.57 -49.98
N THR A 179 87.33 28.10 -51.20
CA THR A 179 86.15 28.20 -52.09
C THR A 179 86.39 27.51 -53.42
N LEU A 180 87.61 27.50 -53.93
CA LEU A 180 87.98 26.83 -55.16
C LEU A 180 87.75 25.32 -55.02
N ARG A 181 87.10 24.74 -56.04
CA ARG A 181 86.69 23.34 -56.11
C ARG A 181 87.35 22.62 -57.29
N SER A 182 87.52 23.29 -58.43
CA SER A 182 88.22 22.76 -59.59
C SER A 182 89.32 23.72 -60.04
N LEU A 183 90.53 23.18 -60.24
CA LEU A 183 91.67 23.91 -60.79
C LEU A 183 92.29 23.11 -61.92
N ASP A 184 92.39 23.73 -63.09
CA ASP A 184 93.04 23.13 -64.25
C ASP A 184 94.38 23.82 -64.55
N LEU A 185 95.46 23.06 -64.44
CA LEU A 185 96.82 23.50 -64.70
C LEU A 185 97.46 22.73 -65.86
N ARG A 186 96.70 21.99 -66.67
CA ARG A 186 97.28 21.15 -67.75
C ARG A 186 98.15 21.96 -68.71
N TRP A 187 99.16 21.30 -69.27
CA TRP A 187 100.09 21.87 -70.26
C TRP A 187 100.81 23.13 -69.77
N ASN A 188 101.32 23.10 -68.53
CA ASN A 188 102.23 24.12 -67.98
C ASN A 188 103.60 23.47 -67.68
N ASN A 189 104.53 24.18 -67.03
CA ASN A 189 105.86 23.67 -66.68
C ASN A 189 106.11 23.71 -65.17
N VAL A 190 105.13 23.26 -64.39
CA VAL A 190 105.17 23.27 -62.91
C VAL A 190 106.34 22.43 -62.36
N GLY A 191 106.67 21.30 -63.01
CA GLY A 191 107.80 20.45 -62.65
C GLY A 191 107.70 19.81 -61.25
N LEU A 192 108.76 19.10 -60.86
CA LEU A 192 108.82 18.36 -59.59
C LEU A 192 108.62 19.25 -58.36
N ILE A 193 109.28 20.41 -58.29
CA ILE A 193 109.24 21.30 -57.12
C ILE A 193 107.83 21.85 -56.92
N GLY A 194 107.22 22.35 -57.99
CA GLY A 194 105.84 22.85 -57.93
C GLY A 194 104.84 21.73 -57.65
N GLY A 195 105.03 20.53 -58.22
CA GLY A 195 104.20 19.36 -57.95
C GLY A 195 104.22 18.93 -56.47
N ARG A 196 105.40 18.92 -55.83
CA ARG A 196 105.53 18.66 -54.38
C ARG A 196 104.81 19.72 -53.54
N ALA A 197 104.95 20.99 -53.91
CA ALA A 197 104.27 22.07 -53.20
C ALA A 197 102.73 21.94 -53.31
N LEU A 198 102.22 21.61 -54.51
CA LEU A 198 100.80 21.36 -54.75
C LEU A 198 100.30 20.19 -53.91
N LEU A 199 101.03 19.08 -53.83
CA LEU A 199 100.68 17.95 -52.95
C LEU A 199 100.51 18.38 -51.49
N VAL A 200 101.48 19.12 -50.94
CA VAL A 200 101.42 19.61 -49.55
C VAL A 200 100.23 20.56 -49.37
N SER A 201 99.94 21.42 -50.35
CA SER A 201 98.77 22.30 -50.28
C SER A 201 97.44 21.55 -50.31
N CYS A 202 97.32 20.50 -51.13
CA CYS A 202 96.13 19.66 -51.22
C CYS A 202 95.87 18.92 -49.91
N GLN A 203 96.92 18.51 -49.19
CA GLN A 203 96.77 17.86 -47.88
C GLN A 203 96.15 18.78 -46.82
N SER A 204 96.44 20.09 -46.88
CA SER A 204 95.86 21.08 -45.98
C SER A 204 94.51 21.64 -46.47
N ASN A 205 94.25 21.57 -47.77
CA ASN A 205 93.03 22.11 -48.37
C ASN A 205 91.96 21.00 -48.48
N SER A 206 90.85 21.15 -47.76
CA SER A 206 89.72 20.21 -47.78
C SER A 206 88.63 20.57 -48.81
N THR A 207 88.86 21.62 -49.59
CA THR A 207 87.84 22.24 -50.44
C THR A 207 88.01 21.89 -51.91
N LEU A 208 89.26 21.73 -52.38
CA LEU A 208 89.59 21.36 -53.74
C LEU A 208 89.21 19.89 -53.97
N ASN A 209 88.43 19.65 -55.03
CA ASN A 209 87.96 18.33 -55.43
C ASN A 209 88.64 17.83 -56.69
N GLU A 210 89.05 18.76 -57.56
CA GLU A 210 89.65 18.45 -58.84
C GLU A 210 90.89 19.32 -59.08
N LEU A 211 92.00 18.68 -59.41
CA LEU A 211 93.24 19.33 -59.81
C LEU A 211 93.80 18.60 -61.03
N GLN A 212 93.75 19.24 -62.20
CA GLN A 212 94.24 18.66 -63.45
C GLN A 212 95.67 19.13 -63.72
N LEU A 213 96.62 18.19 -63.77
CA LEU A 213 98.06 18.49 -63.88
C LEU A 213 98.75 17.81 -65.07
N ILE A 214 97.98 17.20 -65.98
CA ILE A 214 98.52 16.52 -67.16
C ILE A 214 99.43 17.47 -67.97
N GLY A 215 100.61 16.99 -68.36
CA GLY A 215 101.54 17.77 -69.17
C GLY A 215 102.38 18.80 -68.41
N ASN A 216 102.60 18.62 -67.10
CA ASN A 216 103.39 19.51 -66.24
C ASN A 216 104.80 19.01 -65.86
N ASN A 217 105.24 17.88 -66.42
CA ASN A 217 106.50 17.24 -66.04
C ASN A 217 106.58 16.93 -64.52
N ILE A 218 105.47 16.49 -63.94
CA ILE A 218 105.36 16.05 -62.54
C ILE A 218 105.45 14.52 -62.52
N PRO A 219 106.29 13.92 -61.66
CA PRO A 219 106.35 12.46 -61.52
C PRO A 219 105.03 11.81 -61.11
N ASP A 220 104.78 10.60 -61.63
CA ASP A 220 103.51 9.89 -61.48
C ASP A 220 103.17 9.53 -60.02
N ASP A 221 104.17 9.29 -59.19
CA ASP A 221 104.05 9.04 -57.74
C ASP A 221 103.44 10.25 -57.00
N ILE A 222 103.83 11.47 -57.37
CA ILE A 222 103.23 12.70 -56.84
C ILE A 222 101.81 12.87 -57.37
N MET A 223 101.59 12.61 -58.66
CA MET A 223 100.26 12.69 -59.28
C MET A 223 99.26 11.76 -58.60
N GLN A 224 99.64 10.48 -58.37
CA GLN A 224 98.81 9.51 -57.64
C GLN A 224 98.52 9.97 -56.22
N SER A 225 99.52 10.52 -55.53
CA SER A 225 99.36 11.04 -54.17
C SER A 225 98.35 12.21 -54.12
N ILE A 226 98.41 13.12 -55.10
CA ILE A 226 97.45 14.22 -55.24
C ILE A 226 96.05 13.67 -55.49
N THR A 227 95.88 12.73 -56.43
CA THR A 227 94.59 12.11 -56.73
C THR A 227 93.99 11.43 -55.49
N ASN A 228 94.80 10.71 -54.70
CA ASN A 228 94.34 10.07 -53.47
C ASN A 228 93.84 11.10 -52.44
N VAL A 229 94.54 12.23 -52.27
CA VAL A 229 94.10 13.30 -51.36
C VAL A 229 92.78 13.92 -51.83
N LEU A 230 92.65 14.20 -53.14
CA LEU A 230 91.44 14.78 -53.70
C LEU A 230 90.25 13.83 -53.61
N SER A 231 90.45 12.53 -53.83
CA SER A 231 89.39 11.52 -53.66
C SER A 231 88.84 11.53 -52.23
N LYS A 232 89.70 11.62 -51.21
CA LYS A 232 89.27 11.77 -49.81
C LYS A 232 88.46 13.03 -49.57
N ASN A 233 88.85 14.16 -50.15
CA ASN A 233 88.06 15.40 -50.06
C ASN A 233 86.67 15.23 -50.68
N THR A 234 86.58 14.59 -51.86
CA THR A 234 85.30 14.33 -52.52
C THR A 234 84.41 13.39 -51.70
N GLU A 235 84.96 12.33 -51.14
CA GLU A 235 84.24 11.38 -50.27
C GLU A 235 83.74 12.06 -48.99
N GLN A 236 84.59 12.85 -48.31
CA GLN A 236 84.19 13.61 -47.12
C GLN A 236 83.04 14.57 -47.42
N ARG A 237 83.10 15.27 -48.56
CA ARG A 237 82.03 16.17 -48.98
C ARG A 237 80.73 15.43 -49.26
N GLN A 238 80.81 14.28 -49.95
CA GLN A 238 79.64 13.44 -50.23
C GLN A 238 79.03 12.91 -48.92
N MET A 239 79.85 12.40 -48.00
CA MET A 239 79.38 11.96 -46.68
C MET A 239 78.71 13.09 -45.90
N HIS A 240 79.27 14.32 -45.92
CA HIS A 240 78.63 15.47 -45.29
C HIS A 240 77.30 15.85 -45.93
N PHE A 241 77.20 15.77 -47.27
CA PHE A 241 75.96 16.02 -47.99
C PHE A 241 74.89 14.98 -47.64
N ASP A 242 75.25 13.69 -47.69
CA ASP A 242 74.35 12.58 -47.37
C ASP A 242 73.91 12.63 -45.90
N HIS A 243 74.83 12.93 -44.97
CA HIS A 243 74.51 13.12 -43.56
C HIS A 243 73.52 14.27 -43.36
N SER A 244 73.72 15.41 -44.01
CA SER A 244 72.81 16.56 -43.95
C SER A 244 71.42 16.22 -44.49
N GLN A 245 71.34 15.53 -45.63
CA GLN A 245 70.05 15.08 -46.18
C GLN A 245 69.35 14.09 -45.25
N ASN A 246 70.09 13.11 -44.70
CA ASN A 246 69.54 12.14 -43.75
C ASN A 246 69.05 12.82 -42.47
N MET A 247 69.77 13.82 -41.95
CA MET A 247 69.34 14.60 -40.79
C MET A 247 68.06 15.41 -41.09
N ALA A 248 67.93 15.98 -42.29
CA ALA A 248 66.70 16.67 -42.69
C ALA A 248 65.50 15.71 -42.78
N ILE A 249 65.69 14.52 -43.34
CA ILE A 249 64.65 13.49 -43.42
C ILE A 249 64.24 13.04 -42.01
N LEU A 250 65.21 12.74 -41.14
CA LEU A 250 64.95 12.31 -39.77
C LEU A 250 64.23 13.40 -38.96
N SER A 251 64.62 14.68 -39.13
CA SER A 251 63.95 15.81 -38.48
C SER A 251 62.49 15.92 -38.92
N ARG A 252 62.21 15.73 -40.21
CA ARG A 252 60.85 15.71 -40.74
C ARG A 252 60.03 14.52 -40.21
N GLN A 253 60.63 13.34 -40.12
CA GLN A 253 59.97 12.17 -39.53
C GLN A 253 59.65 12.38 -38.05
N LEU A 254 60.59 12.94 -37.27
CA LEU A 254 60.37 13.28 -35.86
C LEU A 254 59.22 14.29 -35.70
N GLN A 255 59.18 15.32 -36.55
CA GLN A 255 58.10 16.30 -36.52
C GLN A 255 56.74 15.67 -36.84
N ASN A 256 56.66 14.82 -37.87
CA ASN A 256 55.42 14.11 -38.20
C ASN A 256 54.95 13.22 -37.04
N VAL A 257 55.87 12.49 -36.39
CA VAL A 257 55.53 11.66 -35.22
C VAL A 257 55.05 12.53 -34.06
N HIS A 258 55.68 13.69 -33.83
CA HIS A 258 55.27 14.62 -32.79
C HIS A 258 53.84 15.14 -33.04
N GLU A 259 53.55 15.60 -34.27
CA GLU A 259 52.21 16.07 -34.68
C GLU A 259 51.15 14.96 -34.53
N GLU A 260 51.47 13.73 -34.91
CA GLU A 260 50.56 12.59 -34.75
C GLU A 260 50.30 12.28 -33.27
N LYS A 261 51.33 12.35 -32.42
CA LYS A 261 51.19 12.12 -30.97
C LYS A 261 50.41 13.24 -30.29
N ASP A 262 50.65 14.48 -30.65
CA ASP A 262 49.88 15.63 -30.15
C ASP A 262 48.42 15.54 -30.55
N HIS A 263 48.14 15.09 -31.78
CA HIS A 263 46.78 14.80 -32.22
C HIS A 263 46.14 13.69 -31.38
N GLN A 264 46.83 12.56 -31.20
CA GLN A 264 46.35 11.44 -30.36
C GLN A 264 46.07 11.89 -28.91
N ILE A 265 46.94 12.70 -28.32
CA ILE A 265 46.78 13.27 -26.98
C ILE A 265 45.52 14.15 -26.94
N THR A 266 45.37 15.07 -27.90
CA THR A 266 44.23 16.00 -27.97
C THR A 266 42.90 15.26 -28.14
N THR A 267 42.85 14.26 -29.01
CA THR A 267 41.66 13.41 -29.20
C THR A 267 41.32 12.66 -27.91
N THR A 268 42.32 12.10 -27.24
CA THR A 268 42.12 11.35 -26.00
C THR A 268 41.65 12.26 -24.86
N LEU A 269 42.25 13.45 -24.71
CA LEU A 269 41.84 14.46 -23.73
C LEU A 269 40.39 14.90 -23.96
N THR A 270 40.00 15.12 -25.21
CA THR A 270 38.63 15.51 -25.58
C THR A 270 37.64 14.37 -25.25
N ARG A 271 38.00 13.12 -25.55
CA ARG A 271 37.19 11.94 -25.20
C ARG A 271 37.04 11.80 -23.68
N MET A 272 38.12 11.99 -22.91
CA MET A 272 38.08 11.96 -21.45
C MET A 272 37.18 13.05 -20.89
N SER A 273 37.31 14.29 -21.37
CA SER A 273 36.45 15.41 -20.95
C SER A 273 34.97 15.14 -21.22
N LEU A 274 34.63 14.58 -22.39
CA LEU A 274 33.26 14.18 -22.72
C LEU A 274 32.77 13.05 -21.79
N GLN A 275 33.64 12.09 -21.47
CA GLN A 275 33.33 11.00 -20.55
C GLN A 275 33.10 11.51 -19.12
N GLU A 276 33.88 12.48 -18.65
CA GLU A 276 33.68 13.15 -17.36
C GLU A 276 32.33 13.90 -17.33
N GLN A 277 31.98 14.64 -18.38
CA GLN A 277 30.69 15.32 -18.45
C GLN A 277 29.51 14.36 -18.45
N THR A 278 29.60 13.24 -19.16
CA THR A 278 28.54 12.22 -19.18
C THR A 278 28.42 11.51 -17.83
N MET A 279 29.55 11.17 -17.19
CA MET A 279 29.59 10.66 -15.82
C MET A 279 28.96 11.64 -14.81
N LEU A 280 29.26 12.93 -14.90
CA LEU A 280 28.65 13.96 -14.04
C LEU A 280 27.14 14.04 -14.22
N LYS A 281 26.64 13.99 -15.46
CA LYS A 281 25.20 13.93 -15.74
C LYS A 281 24.54 12.67 -15.17
N ALA A 282 25.18 11.51 -15.35
CA ALA A 282 24.71 10.25 -14.80
C ALA A 282 24.66 10.27 -13.26
N ASN A 283 25.72 10.78 -12.61
CA ASN A 283 25.78 10.93 -11.15
C ASN A 283 24.69 11.87 -10.63
N ARG A 284 24.43 13.00 -11.30
CA ARG A 284 23.31 13.90 -10.93
C ARG A 284 21.96 13.17 -11.02
N SER A 285 21.71 12.45 -12.11
CA SER A 285 20.48 11.66 -12.27
C SER A 285 20.34 10.56 -11.22
N LEU A 286 21.44 9.89 -10.87
CA LEU A 286 21.47 8.87 -9.82
C LEU A 286 21.16 9.49 -8.45
N ALA A 287 21.75 10.65 -8.14
CA ALA A 287 21.49 11.38 -6.89
C ALA A 287 20.01 11.80 -6.78
N GLU A 288 19.39 12.27 -7.87
CA GLU A 288 17.95 12.57 -7.90
C GLU A 288 17.09 11.32 -7.66
N LYS A 289 17.43 10.18 -8.28
CA LYS A 289 16.74 8.91 -8.05
C LYS A 289 16.88 8.43 -6.61
N LEU A 290 18.08 8.51 -6.05
CA LEU A 290 18.35 8.18 -4.65
C LEU A 290 17.52 9.06 -3.71
N LYS A 291 17.46 10.37 -3.98
CA LYS A 291 16.64 11.29 -3.19
C LYS A 291 15.16 10.90 -3.24
N LYS A 292 14.59 10.65 -4.43
CA LYS A 292 13.20 10.21 -4.57
C LYS A 292 12.91 8.90 -3.83
N LEU A 293 13.84 7.94 -3.89
CA LEU A 293 13.71 6.68 -3.15
C LEU A 293 13.81 6.88 -1.64
N GLN A 294 14.67 7.78 -1.19
CA GLN A 294 14.81 8.15 0.22
C GLN A 294 13.53 8.81 0.74
N ASP A 295 13.00 9.80 0.02
CA ASP A 295 11.74 10.46 0.37
C ASP A 295 10.58 9.44 0.46
N ALA A 296 10.46 8.54 -0.53
CA ALA A 296 9.45 7.49 -0.53
C ALA A 296 9.63 6.48 0.62
N LEU A 297 10.87 6.19 1.01
CA LEU A 297 11.18 5.33 2.15
C LEU A 297 10.76 5.99 3.47
N ASP A 298 11.02 7.28 3.63
CA ASP A 298 10.67 8.06 4.82
C ASP A 298 9.14 8.21 4.95
N ASP A 299 8.43 8.44 3.84
CA ASP A 299 6.97 8.38 3.79
C ASP A 299 6.44 6.99 4.20
N ARG A 300 7.06 5.91 3.71
CA ARG A 300 6.72 4.54 4.11
C ARG A 300 7.00 4.27 5.59
N LYS A 301 8.09 4.80 6.15
CA LYS A 301 8.36 4.71 7.59
C LYS A 301 7.33 5.47 8.40
N SER A 302 6.95 6.68 7.98
CA SER A 302 5.92 7.48 8.64
C SER A 302 4.57 6.74 8.67
N THR A 303 4.15 6.20 7.53
CA THR A 303 2.93 5.39 7.44
C THR A 303 3.01 4.09 8.26
N PHE A 304 4.16 3.41 8.25
CA PHE A 304 4.39 2.24 9.10
C PHE A 304 4.33 2.57 10.59
N ASN A 305 4.94 3.68 11.02
CA ASN A 305 4.89 4.14 12.40
C ASN A 305 3.46 4.49 12.81
N ALA A 306 2.69 5.18 11.96
CA ALA A 306 1.28 5.48 12.21
C ALA A 306 0.43 4.21 12.33
N LEU A 307 0.65 3.23 11.45
CA LEU A 307 0.01 1.92 11.53
C LEU A 307 0.41 1.16 12.81
N THR A 308 1.67 1.23 13.21
CA THR A 308 2.17 0.61 14.44
C THR A 308 1.49 1.23 15.65
N SER A 309 1.43 2.56 15.75
CA SER A 309 0.71 3.26 16.82
C SER A 309 -0.78 2.91 16.84
N LYS A 310 -1.42 2.81 15.66
CA LYS A 310 -2.81 2.37 15.57
C LYS A 310 -2.99 0.93 16.04
N ASN A 311 -2.06 0.05 15.70
CA ASN A 311 -2.11 -1.35 16.11
C ASN A 311 -1.91 -1.50 17.62
N THR A 312 -0.98 -0.75 18.22
CA THR A 312 -0.81 -0.72 19.69
C THR A 312 -2.05 -0.18 20.40
N LEU A 313 -2.75 0.79 19.80
CA LEU A 313 -4.00 1.32 20.36
C LEU A 313 -5.12 0.28 20.27
N LEU A 314 -5.26 -0.39 19.13
CA LEU A 314 -6.20 -1.50 18.97
C LEU A 314 -5.90 -2.68 19.90
N GLU A 315 -4.63 -3.01 20.13
CA GLU A 315 -4.23 -4.03 21.11
C GLU A 315 -4.62 -3.63 22.54
N ALA A 316 -4.48 -2.34 22.90
CA ALA A 316 -4.95 -1.82 24.18
C ALA A 316 -6.48 -1.92 24.28
N ASP A 317 -7.22 -1.48 23.26
CA ASP A 317 -8.69 -1.57 23.20
C ASP A 317 -9.17 -3.03 23.32
N ILE A 318 -8.52 -3.97 22.64
CA ILE A 318 -8.83 -5.41 22.76
C ILE A 318 -8.56 -5.90 24.18
N THR A 319 -7.48 -5.45 24.81
CA THR A 319 -7.14 -5.84 26.17
C THR A 319 -8.16 -5.29 27.16
N GLU A 320 -8.57 -4.04 27.00
CA GLU A 320 -9.64 -3.42 27.77
C GLU A 320 -10.97 -4.16 27.58
N ALA A 321 -11.36 -4.45 26.34
CA ALA A 321 -12.57 -5.21 26.04
C ALA A 321 -12.54 -6.63 26.64
N LYS A 322 -11.38 -7.30 26.62
CA LYS A 322 -11.20 -8.59 27.31
C LYS A 322 -11.34 -8.47 28.82
N GLN A 323 -10.81 -7.40 29.42
CA GLN A 323 -10.97 -7.14 30.84
C GLN A 323 -12.43 -6.87 31.20
N GLN A 324 -13.12 -6.02 30.44
CA GLN A 324 -14.55 -5.78 30.59
C GLN A 324 -15.37 -7.07 30.43
N TYR A 325 -15.03 -7.92 29.46
CA TYR A 325 -15.66 -9.23 29.30
C TYR A 325 -15.45 -10.13 30.52
N ASN A 326 -14.23 -10.18 31.07
CA ASN A 326 -13.93 -10.96 32.28
C ASN A 326 -14.69 -10.41 33.51
N ASP A 327 -14.77 -9.09 33.66
CA ASP A 327 -15.52 -8.44 34.74
C ASP A 327 -17.02 -8.72 34.61
N LEU A 328 -17.55 -8.66 33.38
CA LEU A 328 -18.93 -9.06 33.09
C LEU A 328 -19.15 -10.55 33.39
N GLN A 329 -18.21 -11.42 33.03
CA GLN A 329 -18.29 -12.84 33.34
C GLN A 329 -18.28 -13.09 34.85
N ASN A 330 -17.47 -12.36 35.62
CA ASN A 330 -17.41 -12.46 37.07
C ASN A 330 -18.71 -11.96 37.72
N THR A 331 -19.27 -10.84 37.24
CA THR A 331 -20.55 -10.33 37.72
C THR A 331 -21.70 -11.27 37.35
N MET A 332 -21.70 -11.87 36.16
CA MET A 332 -22.65 -12.94 35.80
C MET A 332 -22.55 -14.13 36.74
N LYS A 333 -21.35 -14.65 37.01
CA LYS A 333 -21.15 -15.74 37.99
C LYS A 333 -21.66 -15.35 39.38
N LYS A 334 -21.42 -14.12 39.81
CA LYS A 334 -21.92 -13.61 41.10
C LYS A 334 -23.46 -13.54 41.10
N MET A 335 -24.08 -13.01 40.04
CA MET A 335 -25.53 -13.00 39.89
C MET A 335 -26.12 -14.41 39.83
N GLU A 336 -25.44 -15.38 39.19
CA GLU A 336 -25.86 -16.79 39.20
C GLU A 336 -25.84 -17.38 40.61
N ILE A 337 -24.81 -17.08 41.40
CA ILE A 337 -24.72 -17.49 42.82
C ILE A 337 -25.84 -16.82 43.63
N ASP A 338 -26.01 -15.50 43.51
CA ASP A 338 -27.05 -14.75 44.22
C ASP A 338 -28.46 -15.25 43.82
N GLN A 339 -28.67 -15.58 42.54
CA GLN A 339 -29.90 -16.18 42.04
C GLN A 339 -30.12 -17.58 42.62
N GLN A 340 -29.08 -18.41 42.72
CA GLN A 340 -29.17 -19.73 43.35
C GLN A 340 -29.47 -19.62 44.85
N GLU A 341 -28.86 -18.68 45.56
CA GLU A 341 -29.17 -18.40 46.97
C GLU A 341 -30.62 -17.93 47.14
N LEU A 342 -31.10 -17.04 46.27
CA LEU A 342 -32.49 -16.58 46.29
C LEU A 342 -33.46 -17.72 46.01
N ILE A 343 -33.19 -18.57 45.02
CA ILE A 343 -33.99 -19.77 44.74
C ILE A 343 -33.99 -20.71 45.94
N TYR A 344 -32.84 -20.91 46.61
CA TYR A 344 -32.75 -21.73 47.80
C TYR A 344 -33.58 -21.15 48.95
N LYS A 345 -33.54 -19.82 49.14
CA LYS A 345 -34.34 -19.12 50.15
C LYS A 345 -35.84 -19.22 49.87
N ILE A 346 -36.28 -18.96 48.65
CA ILE A 346 -37.68 -19.11 48.22
C ILE A 346 -38.14 -20.55 48.40
N ARG A 347 -37.33 -21.55 48.02
CA ARG A 347 -37.67 -22.97 48.23
C ARG A 347 -37.81 -23.32 49.71
N ARG A 348 -36.99 -22.73 50.58
CA ARG A 348 -37.07 -22.94 52.03
C ARG A 348 -38.33 -22.32 52.61
N GLU A 349 -38.64 -21.08 52.23
CA GLU A 349 -39.87 -20.38 52.64
C GLU A 349 -41.10 -21.13 52.12
N PHE A 350 -41.13 -21.52 50.84
CA PHE A 350 -42.20 -22.33 50.26
C PHE A 350 -42.35 -23.70 50.95
N LYS A 351 -41.24 -24.32 51.38
CA LYS A 351 -41.30 -25.56 52.15
C LYS A 351 -41.90 -25.34 53.54
N GLN A 352 -41.53 -24.27 54.24
CA GLN A 352 -42.15 -23.93 55.52
C GLN A 352 -43.64 -23.64 55.36
N GLU A 353 -44.03 -22.80 54.40
CA GLU A 353 -45.45 -22.53 54.13
C GLU A 353 -46.22 -23.79 53.75
N LYS A 354 -45.61 -24.68 52.95
CA LYS A 354 -46.23 -25.96 52.59
C LYS A 354 -46.42 -26.87 53.80
N ASP A 355 -45.43 -26.96 54.69
CA ASP A 355 -45.51 -27.76 55.91
C ASP A 355 -46.56 -27.17 56.87
N GLU A 356 -46.66 -25.84 56.99
CA GLU A 356 -47.74 -25.16 57.74
C GLU A 356 -49.13 -25.41 57.13
N LEU A 357 -49.24 -25.40 55.80
CA LEU A 357 -50.49 -25.73 55.09
C LEU A 357 -50.92 -27.17 55.33
N ILE A 358 -49.97 -28.11 55.35
CA ILE A 358 -50.24 -29.52 55.67
C ILE A 358 -50.77 -29.64 57.11
N ASP A 359 -50.12 -28.98 58.08
CA ASP A 359 -50.57 -28.97 59.48
C ASP A 359 -51.99 -28.37 59.63
N ILE A 360 -52.27 -27.26 58.93
CA ILE A 360 -53.62 -26.66 58.91
C ILE A 360 -54.63 -27.61 58.25
N GLN A 361 -54.26 -28.25 57.15
CA GLN A 361 -55.13 -29.17 56.42
C GLN A 361 -55.45 -30.42 57.25
N GLU A 362 -54.47 -30.98 57.97
CA GLU A 362 -54.70 -32.09 58.90
C GLU A 362 -55.59 -31.70 60.09
N LYS A 363 -55.51 -30.44 60.54
CA LYS A 363 -56.36 -29.90 61.60
C LYS A 363 -57.80 -29.71 61.10
N LEU A 364 -57.96 -29.14 59.91
CA LEU A 364 -59.27 -28.96 59.27
C LEU A 364 -59.94 -30.30 58.94
N GLN A 365 -59.16 -31.32 58.54
CA GLN A 365 -59.65 -32.68 58.28
C GLN A 365 -60.15 -33.35 59.56
N ARG A 366 -59.48 -33.11 60.70
CA ARG A 366 -59.94 -33.57 62.03
C ARG A 366 -61.25 -32.89 62.42
N ASP A 367 -61.31 -31.57 62.31
CA ASP A 367 -62.50 -30.78 62.65
C ASP A 367 -63.69 -31.14 61.73
N LEU A 368 -63.44 -31.40 60.43
CA LEU A 368 -64.46 -31.86 59.49
C LEU A 368 -65.00 -33.25 59.84
N ASN A 369 -64.13 -34.18 60.23
CA ASN A 369 -64.55 -35.52 60.65
C ASN A 369 -65.37 -35.47 61.95
N GLU A 370 -64.97 -34.65 62.92
CA GLU A 370 -65.78 -34.43 64.14
C GLU A 370 -67.14 -33.80 63.81
N ASN A 371 -67.18 -32.81 62.91
CA ASN A 371 -68.45 -32.21 62.48
C ASN A 371 -69.35 -33.19 61.73
N LEU A 372 -68.80 -34.03 60.84
CA LEU A 372 -69.57 -35.06 60.14
C LEU A 372 -70.13 -36.11 61.11
N GLU A 373 -69.41 -36.43 62.19
CA GLU A 373 -69.90 -37.35 63.22
C GLU A 373 -71.01 -36.72 64.07
N ILE A 374 -70.89 -35.44 64.42
CA ILE A 374 -71.95 -34.65 65.07
C ILE A 374 -73.18 -34.55 64.16
N GLN A 375 -72.99 -34.30 62.86
CA GLN A 375 -74.06 -34.16 61.89
C GLN A 375 -74.78 -35.49 61.62
N ARG A 376 -74.06 -36.63 61.64
CA ARG A 376 -74.69 -37.97 61.65
C ARG A 376 -75.57 -38.18 62.89
N ARG A 377 -75.06 -37.89 64.09
CA ARG A 377 -75.83 -38.03 65.33
C ARG A 377 -77.06 -37.11 65.37
N LEU A 378 -76.95 -35.90 64.84
CA LEU A 378 -78.08 -34.97 64.69
C LEU A 378 -79.09 -35.48 63.66
N ASN A 379 -78.67 -36.00 62.51
CA ASN A 379 -79.56 -36.54 61.49
C ASN A 379 -80.29 -37.82 61.93
N GLU A 380 -79.64 -38.73 62.66
CA GLU A 380 -80.32 -39.90 63.26
C GLU A 380 -81.37 -39.47 64.28
N LYS A 381 -81.04 -38.48 65.12
CA LYS A 381 -81.97 -37.92 66.12
C LYS A 381 -83.12 -37.15 65.47
N ASN A 382 -82.88 -36.48 64.35
CA ASN A 382 -83.90 -35.78 63.57
C ASN A 382 -84.83 -36.76 62.84
N TYR A 383 -84.29 -37.84 62.26
CA TYR A 383 -85.08 -38.91 61.65
C TYR A 383 -86.01 -39.60 62.66
N ASP A 384 -85.54 -39.85 63.89
CA ASP A 384 -86.38 -40.40 64.97
C ASP A 384 -87.45 -39.42 65.48
N LEU A 385 -87.16 -38.12 65.49
CA LEU A 385 -88.11 -37.08 65.87
C LEU A 385 -89.16 -36.84 64.77
N GLU A 386 -88.76 -36.84 63.49
CA GLU A 386 -89.65 -36.75 62.33
C GLU A 386 -90.58 -37.97 62.24
N ARG A 387 -90.06 -39.19 62.47
CA ARG A 387 -90.88 -40.41 62.52
C ARG A 387 -91.86 -40.43 63.69
N LYS A 388 -91.52 -39.80 64.82
CA LYS A 388 -92.46 -39.58 65.94
C LYS A 388 -93.48 -38.48 65.63
N ASN A 389 -93.08 -37.42 64.93
CA ASN A 389 -93.95 -36.30 64.56
C ASN A 389 -94.94 -36.68 63.45
N GLU A 390 -94.52 -37.44 62.43
CA GLU A 390 -95.43 -38.01 61.42
C GLU A 390 -96.45 -38.95 62.06
N LYS A 391 -96.04 -39.83 63.00
CA LYS A 391 -96.96 -40.70 63.74
C LYS A 391 -97.95 -39.90 64.59
N LEU A 392 -97.49 -38.87 65.29
CA LEU A 392 -98.37 -37.98 66.07
C LEU A 392 -99.31 -37.17 65.16
N GLN A 393 -98.87 -36.72 63.99
CA GLN A 393 -99.68 -36.00 63.01
C GLN A 393 -100.68 -36.90 62.26
N THR A 394 -100.40 -38.18 62.02
CA THR A 394 -101.42 -39.13 61.53
C THR A 394 -102.43 -39.47 62.62
N THR A 395 -102.00 -39.62 63.87
CA THR A 395 -102.93 -39.88 65.00
C THR A 395 -103.83 -38.67 65.28
N ILE A 396 -103.32 -37.44 65.16
CA ILE A 396 -104.10 -36.20 65.29
C ILE A 396 -105.06 -35.99 64.11
N ARG A 397 -104.68 -36.40 62.89
CA ARG A 397 -105.55 -36.32 61.70
C ARG A 397 -106.67 -37.36 61.72
N GLU A 398 -106.37 -38.60 62.13
CA GLU A 398 -107.34 -39.68 62.29
C GLU A 398 -108.31 -39.41 63.44
N LEU A 399 -107.86 -38.79 64.56
CA LEU A 399 -108.72 -38.31 65.65
C LEU A 399 -109.51 -37.04 65.30
N GLY A 400 -108.98 -36.16 64.45
CA GLY A 400 -109.67 -34.95 63.97
C GLY A 400 -110.80 -35.25 62.96
N GLU A 401 -110.59 -36.21 62.06
CA GLU A 401 -111.62 -36.69 61.12
C GLU A 401 -112.68 -37.57 61.82
N THR A 402 -112.33 -38.33 62.87
CA THR A 402 -113.35 -39.03 63.68
C THR A 402 -114.16 -38.09 64.58
N ILE A 403 -113.61 -36.98 65.07
CA ILE A 403 -114.38 -35.98 65.85
C ILE A 403 -115.30 -35.15 64.95
N THR A 404 -114.87 -34.75 63.75
CA THR A 404 -115.75 -34.00 62.83
C THR A 404 -116.78 -34.87 62.11
N ILE A 405 -116.52 -36.16 61.87
CA ILE A 405 -117.54 -37.10 61.39
C ILE A 405 -118.50 -37.47 62.54
N ASN A 406 -118.05 -37.64 63.79
CA ASN A 406 -118.96 -37.87 64.93
C ASN A 406 -119.81 -36.65 65.32
N ASP A 407 -119.28 -35.43 65.30
CA ASP A 407 -120.09 -34.23 65.63
C ASP A 407 -121.10 -33.91 64.50
N ARG A 408 -120.76 -34.18 63.24
CA ARG A 408 -121.69 -34.01 62.11
C ARG A 408 -122.73 -35.13 62.04
N ASP A 409 -122.39 -36.37 62.41
CA ASP A 409 -123.33 -37.48 62.57
C ASP A 409 -124.19 -37.36 63.84
N HIS A 410 -123.74 -36.67 64.90
CA HIS A 410 -124.57 -36.39 66.08
C HIS A 410 -125.49 -35.18 65.89
N GLN A 411 -125.07 -34.13 65.16
CA GLN A 411 -125.91 -32.96 64.92
C GLN A 411 -126.93 -33.17 63.79
N ILE A 412 -126.63 -34.02 62.79
CA ILE A 412 -127.60 -34.46 61.77
C ILE A 412 -128.59 -35.50 62.36
N LYS A 413 -128.19 -36.30 63.36
CA LYS A 413 -129.13 -37.13 64.16
C LYS A 413 -129.95 -36.33 65.18
N LEU A 414 -129.51 -35.13 65.58
CA LEU A 414 -130.29 -34.20 66.42
C LEU A 414 -131.23 -33.28 65.64
N THR A 415 -130.93 -32.94 64.38
CA THR A 415 -131.94 -32.35 63.47
C THR A 415 -133.06 -33.33 63.12
N ALA A 416 -132.88 -34.65 63.31
CA ALA A 416 -133.88 -35.66 62.98
C ALA A 416 -134.82 -36.00 64.16
N ILE A 417 -134.41 -35.85 65.42
CA ILE A 417 -135.24 -36.20 66.61
C ILE A 417 -136.02 -35.01 67.18
N ASP A 418 -135.53 -33.77 67.06
CA ASP A 418 -136.18 -32.59 67.66
C ASP A 418 -137.17 -31.88 66.71
N ASP A 419 -136.91 -31.87 65.39
CA ASP A 419 -137.86 -31.41 64.37
C ASP A 419 -139.00 -32.42 64.13
N GLU A 420 -138.74 -33.72 64.37
CA GLU A 420 -139.77 -34.77 64.40
C GLU A 420 -140.62 -34.67 65.68
N ASN A 421 -140.05 -34.32 66.85
CA ASN A 421 -140.81 -34.11 68.09
C ASN A 421 -141.65 -32.82 68.15
N GLN A 422 -141.20 -31.70 67.58
CA GLN A 422 -142.00 -30.47 67.56
C GLN A 422 -143.07 -30.46 66.45
N ARG A 423 -142.81 -31.04 65.27
CA ARG A 423 -143.86 -31.26 64.26
C ARG A 423 -144.87 -32.33 64.70
N LEU A 424 -144.44 -33.40 65.38
CA LEU A 424 -145.36 -34.36 66.00
C LEU A 424 -146.09 -33.74 67.20
N LYS A 425 -145.54 -32.83 68.00
CA LYS A 425 -146.33 -32.14 69.06
C LYS A 425 -147.34 -31.12 68.56
N LEU A 426 -147.09 -30.42 67.43
CA LEU A 426 -148.09 -29.53 66.82
C LEU A 426 -149.19 -30.32 66.08
N LYS A 427 -148.84 -31.45 65.43
CA LYS A 427 -149.85 -32.33 64.80
C LYS A 427 -150.63 -33.17 65.81
N HIS A 428 -149.99 -33.67 66.87
CA HIS A 428 -150.60 -34.48 67.94
C HIS A 428 -151.32 -33.65 69.03
N LYS A 429 -151.52 -32.33 68.81
CA LYS A 429 -152.40 -31.48 69.65
C LYS A 429 -153.58 -30.89 68.87
N GLU A 430 -153.46 -30.73 67.55
CA GLU A 430 -154.56 -30.27 66.68
C GLU A 430 -155.28 -31.43 65.96
N GLU A 431 -154.59 -32.52 65.59
CA GLU A 431 -155.27 -33.77 65.15
C GLU A 431 -155.80 -34.58 66.36
N LEU A 432 -155.27 -34.43 67.57
CA LEU A 432 -155.91 -34.99 68.80
C LEU A 432 -157.13 -34.18 69.27
N LYS A 433 -157.41 -33.02 68.65
CA LYS A 433 -158.63 -32.24 68.88
C LYS A 433 -159.75 -32.57 67.89
N ASP A 434 -159.45 -32.79 66.61
CA ASP A 434 -160.50 -33.02 65.61
C ASP A 434 -160.62 -34.48 65.14
N GLN A 435 -159.57 -35.29 65.33
CA GLN A 435 -159.56 -36.74 65.07
C GLN A 435 -160.09 -37.56 66.27
N GLU A 436 -160.53 -36.93 67.37
CA GLU A 436 -161.42 -37.55 68.39
C GLU A 436 -162.86 -36.96 68.33
N LEU A 437 -163.06 -35.75 67.76
CA LEU A 437 -164.39 -35.13 67.61
C LEU A 437 -165.19 -35.66 66.41
N ILE A 438 -164.52 -36.09 65.32
CA ILE A 438 -165.17 -36.68 64.13
C ILE A 438 -164.97 -38.20 64.07
N THR A 439 -163.97 -38.80 64.71
CA THR A 439 -163.95 -40.27 64.92
C THR A 439 -165.03 -40.71 65.94
N ASN A 440 -165.63 -39.81 66.73
CA ASN A 440 -166.90 -40.04 67.45
C ASN A 440 -168.16 -39.59 66.66
N ARG A 441 -168.05 -38.83 65.54
CA ARG A 441 -169.19 -38.43 64.69
C ARG A 441 -169.30 -39.16 63.34
N ASP A 442 -168.29 -39.84 62.84
CA ASP A 442 -168.45 -40.86 61.80
C ASP A 442 -168.46 -42.27 62.41
N LEU A 443 -168.29 -42.34 63.75
CA LEU A 443 -169.08 -43.24 64.59
C LEU A 443 -170.60 -42.88 64.63
N GLN A 444 -171.04 -41.68 64.19
CA GLN A 444 -172.47 -41.28 64.10
C GLN A 444 -173.15 -41.89 62.87
N ARG A 445 -172.54 -41.88 61.67
CA ARG A 445 -173.22 -42.34 60.44
C ARG A 445 -172.87 -43.77 60.02
N LEU A 446 -171.71 -44.30 60.43
CA LEU A 446 -171.40 -45.72 60.25
C LEU A 446 -172.10 -46.62 61.31
N LYS A 447 -172.60 -46.12 62.46
CA LYS A 447 -173.60 -46.85 63.29
C LYS A 447 -175.04 -46.79 62.73
N GLU A 448 -175.49 -45.69 62.13
CA GLU A 448 -176.82 -45.63 61.49
C GLU A 448 -176.86 -46.44 60.17
N ALA A 449 -175.75 -46.53 59.42
CA ALA A 449 -175.61 -47.38 58.23
C ALA A 449 -175.19 -48.84 58.55
N HIS A 450 -174.50 -49.13 59.68
CA HIS A 450 -174.40 -50.49 60.24
C HIS A 450 -175.71 -50.94 60.97
N LEU A 451 -176.66 -50.06 61.33
CA LEU A 451 -178.03 -50.48 61.75
C LEU A 451 -179.09 -50.32 60.65
N SER A 452 -178.67 -49.96 59.44
CA SER A 452 -179.36 -50.37 58.21
C SER A 452 -178.96 -51.81 57.85
N THR A 453 -177.69 -52.19 58.06
CA THR A 453 -177.26 -53.61 58.03
C THR A 453 -177.70 -54.43 59.25
N GLU A 454 -178.09 -53.80 60.37
CA GLU A 454 -178.93 -54.43 61.41
C GLU A 454 -180.42 -54.07 61.30
N GLN A 455 -180.87 -53.34 60.28
CA GLN A 455 -182.27 -53.43 59.86
C GLN A 455 -182.51 -54.75 59.10
N THR A 456 -181.47 -55.34 58.51
CA THR A 456 -181.49 -56.70 57.92
C THR A 456 -181.20 -57.82 58.95
N LEU A 457 -180.57 -57.53 60.10
CA LEU A 457 -180.60 -58.40 61.31
C LEU A 457 -181.80 -58.12 62.25
N LYS A 458 -182.45 -56.94 62.18
CA LYS A 458 -183.76 -56.67 62.83
C LYS A 458 -184.84 -57.66 62.40
N GLU A 459 -184.62 -58.57 61.45
CA GLU A 459 -185.53 -59.68 61.15
C GLU A 459 -185.16 -61.05 61.79
N GLN A 460 -183.91 -61.28 62.24
CA GLN A 460 -183.43 -62.61 62.68
C GLN A 460 -183.31 -62.84 64.22
N ILE A 461 -183.09 -61.85 65.11
CA ILE A 461 -182.94 -62.08 66.59
C ILE A 461 -184.19 -61.75 67.44
N THR A 462 -185.15 -60.98 66.92
CA THR A 462 -186.52 -60.90 67.46
C THR A 462 -187.18 -62.28 67.67
N LYS A 463 -186.59 -63.34 67.11
CA LYS A 463 -186.99 -64.73 67.30
C LYS A 463 -186.32 -65.50 68.45
N LEU A 464 -185.18 -65.08 69.00
CA LEU A 464 -184.41 -65.94 69.92
C LEU A 464 -184.50 -65.58 71.41
N GLU A 465 -184.04 -64.43 71.90
CA GLU A 465 -183.68 -64.38 73.34
C GLU A 465 -184.72 -63.78 74.31
N ASN A 466 -185.97 -63.73 73.85
CA ASN A 466 -187.13 -64.04 74.70
C ASN A 466 -187.00 -65.40 75.44
N ILE A 467 -185.97 -66.18 75.12
CA ILE A 467 -185.52 -67.39 75.82
C ILE A 467 -184.48 -67.12 76.95
N ARG A 468 -183.61 -66.08 76.92
CA ARG A 468 -182.46 -65.98 77.85
C ARG A 468 -182.69 -65.14 79.10
N THR A 469 -183.56 -64.12 79.04
CA THR A 469 -184.04 -63.37 80.21
C THR A 469 -184.81 -64.24 81.21
N SER A 470 -185.17 -65.46 80.81
CA SER A 470 -185.73 -66.47 81.69
C SER A 470 -184.69 -67.22 82.52
N LEU A 471 -183.44 -67.41 82.07
CA LEU A 471 -182.52 -68.40 82.64
C LEU A 471 -181.52 -67.86 83.69
N GLU A 472 -180.95 -66.65 83.57
CA GLU A 472 -179.87 -66.23 84.50
C GLU A 472 -180.35 -65.61 85.81
N ARG A 473 -181.64 -65.27 85.90
CA ARG A 473 -182.26 -65.05 87.22
C ARG A 473 -182.33 -66.34 88.05
N GLU A 474 -182.17 -67.51 87.42
CA GLU A 474 -182.24 -68.81 88.07
C GLU A 474 -180.88 -69.25 88.65
N ILE A 475 -179.76 -68.87 88.03
CA ILE A 475 -178.42 -69.41 88.39
C ILE A 475 -177.75 -68.70 89.59
N ASN A 476 -177.67 -67.36 89.69
CA ASN A 476 -176.89 -66.71 90.78
C ASN A 476 -177.63 -66.56 92.11
N SER A 477 -178.88 -67.00 92.16
CA SER A 477 -179.55 -67.42 93.39
C SER A 477 -178.87 -68.66 94.01
N LEU A 478 -178.35 -69.60 93.21
CA LEU A 478 -177.73 -70.86 93.70
C LEU A 478 -176.28 -70.71 94.22
N LYS A 479 -175.54 -69.63 93.89
CA LYS A 479 -174.15 -69.40 94.39
C LYS A 479 -174.05 -68.62 95.69
N SER A 480 -175.17 -68.04 96.14
CA SER A 480 -175.37 -67.54 97.50
C SER A 480 -175.09 -68.60 98.59
N THR A 481 -175.11 -69.91 98.31
CA THR A 481 -175.12 -70.96 99.36
C THR A 481 -173.80 -71.74 99.55
N ILE A 482 -172.82 -71.61 98.65
CA ILE A 482 -171.62 -72.48 98.65
C ILE A 482 -170.38 -71.88 99.37
N SER A 483 -170.04 -70.58 99.25
CA SER A 483 -168.75 -70.07 99.79
C SER A 483 -168.77 -69.69 101.28
N THR A 484 -169.93 -69.72 101.89
CA THR A 484 -170.12 -69.72 103.34
C THR A 484 -169.74 -71.06 104.00
N GLN A 485 -169.41 -72.13 103.24
CA GLN A 485 -169.03 -73.45 103.80
C GLN A 485 -167.51 -73.74 103.91
N LYS A 486 -166.61 -72.81 103.54
CA LYS A 486 -165.14 -73.06 103.53
C LYS A 486 -164.27 -72.04 104.29
N LEU A 487 -164.79 -71.22 105.19
CA LEU A 487 -164.85 -71.57 106.62
C LEU A 487 -163.68 -72.37 107.20
N ASN A 488 -163.36 -71.95 108.42
CA ASN A 488 -163.16 -72.77 109.62
C ASN A 488 -161.99 -73.73 109.73
N HIS A 489 -161.28 -74.15 108.68
CA HIS A 489 -160.47 -75.37 108.83
C HIS A 489 -158.94 -75.23 109.09
N ASP A 490 -158.22 -74.13 108.76
CA ASP A 490 -156.72 -74.11 108.87
C ASP A 490 -156.09 -73.13 109.89
N GLU A 491 -156.82 -72.87 110.97
CA GLU A 491 -156.54 -71.96 112.10
C GLU A 491 -155.38 -72.37 113.06
N ILE A 492 -155.01 -73.64 113.27
CA ILE A 492 -154.58 -74.07 114.63
C ILE A 492 -153.09 -74.48 114.85
N PHE A 493 -152.13 -74.36 113.89
CA PHE A 493 -150.93 -75.26 113.94
C PHE A 493 -149.45 -74.73 114.15
N GLN A 494 -149.02 -73.45 114.16
CA GLN A 494 -147.56 -73.10 114.24
C GLN A 494 -147.03 -72.10 115.32
N GLU A 495 -147.84 -71.71 116.31
CA GLU A 495 -147.43 -70.84 117.44
C GLU A 495 -146.29 -71.38 118.34
N GLU A 496 -146.24 -72.66 118.68
CA GLU A 496 -145.67 -73.05 119.99
C GLU A 496 -144.12 -73.17 120.08
N LYS A 497 -143.34 -73.06 118.99
CA LYS A 497 -142.08 -73.83 118.95
C LYS A 497 -140.77 -73.21 119.51
N PHE A 498 -140.41 -71.92 119.42
CA PHE A 498 -138.94 -71.62 119.54
C PHE A 498 -138.42 -70.47 120.44
N ARG A 499 -139.17 -70.14 121.48
CA ARG A 499 -138.93 -69.11 122.51
C ARG A 499 -137.62 -69.13 123.35
N ILE A 500 -136.83 -70.19 123.47
CA ILE A 500 -136.09 -70.44 124.75
C ILE A 500 -134.55 -70.28 124.77
N LYS A 501 -133.86 -69.73 123.75
CA LYS A 501 -132.38 -69.89 123.69
C LYS A 501 -131.55 -68.64 123.32
N ASN A 502 -131.80 -67.43 123.83
CA ASN A 502 -131.41 -67.07 125.22
C ASN A 502 -129.91 -67.40 125.45
N GLU A 503 -129.05 -66.62 126.06
CA GLU A 503 -129.09 -65.45 126.93
C GLU A 503 -127.60 -65.35 127.38
N GLU A 504 -127.30 -64.45 128.31
CA GLU A 504 -126.33 -64.75 129.36
C GLU A 504 -124.81 -64.59 129.22
N GLU A 505 -124.09 -64.56 128.08
CA GLU A 505 -122.61 -64.71 128.17
C GLU A 505 -121.71 -63.46 128.02
N LYS A 506 -122.29 -62.30 128.34
CA LYS A 506 -121.82 -61.45 129.47
C LYS A 506 -120.37 -60.90 129.54
N LYS A 507 -120.39 -59.61 129.91
CA LYS A 507 -119.79 -58.93 131.08
C LYS A 507 -118.28 -58.88 131.34
N GLN A 508 -117.45 -59.86 131.04
CA GLN A 508 -116.36 -60.07 132.02
C GLN A 508 -115.02 -59.34 131.80
N GLN A 509 -114.67 -58.85 130.61
CA GLN A 509 -113.27 -58.40 130.35
C GLN A 509 -112.99 -56.90 130.56
N GLU A 510 -113.82 -56.30 131.42
CA GLU A 510 -113.71 -55.00 132.06
C GLU A 510 -112.37 -54.79 132.80
N LEU A 511 -112.18 -53.58 133.32
CA LEU A 511 -111.45 -53.29 134.57
C LEU A 511 -109.91 -53.38 134.62
N GLU A 512 -109.19 -54.13 133.77
CA GLU A 512 -107.80 -54.47 134.14
C GLU A 512 -106.71 -53.37 133.97
N ASP A 513 -106.57 -52.62 132.86
CA ASP A 513 -105.26 -51.95 132.63
C ASP A 513 -105.12 -50.44 132.98
N ARG A 514 -106.04 -49.92 133.81
CA ARG A 514 -105.97 -48.60 134.49
C ARG A 514 -104.72 -48.39 135.38
N ILE A 515 -103.91 -49.42 135.61
CA ILE A 515 -102.87 -49.47 136.66
C ILE A 515 -101.44 -49.28 136.14
N ARG A 516 -101.17 -49.13 134.83
CA ARG A 516 -99.77 -48.95 134.33
C ARG A 516 -99.25 -47.52 134.17
N THR A 517 -99.90 -46.62 134.91
CA THR A 517 -99.21 -45.70 135.83
C THR A 517 -98.26 -44.66 135.22
N LEU A 518 -98.38 -43.39 135.60
CA LEU A 518 -98.10 -42.88 136.95
C LEU A 518 -96.69 -43.25 137.51
N THR A 519 -95.85 -44.00 136.79
CA THR A 519 -94.51 -44.41 137.25
C THR A 519 -93.36 -43.66 136.58
N SER A 520 -93.51 -43.12 135.35
CA SER A 520 -92.40 -42.41 134.67
C SER A 520 -92.34 -40.89 134.90
N SER A 521 -93.35 -40.32 135.56
CA SER A 521 -93.30 -38.96 136.13
C SER A 521 -92.28 -38.80 137.28
N LYS A 522 -91.44 -39.83 137.55
CA LYS A 522 -90.49 -39.94 138.67
C LYS A 522 -89.00 -39.91 138.27
N ASP A 523 -88.65 -39.86 136.99
CA ASP A 523 -87.23 -39.70 136.57
C ASP A 523 -86.98 -38.31 135.93
N GLU A 524 -87.83 -37.33 136.22
CA GLU A 524 -87.47 -36.36 137.26
C GLU A 524 -86.05 -35.85 137.14
N LEU A 525 -85.98 -34.53 137.00
CA LEU A 525 -85.38 -33.63 137.99
C LEU A 525 -83.90 -33.83 138.38
N GLU A 526 -83.15 -34.80 137.84
CA GLU A 526 -81.79 -35.14 138.28
C GLU A 526 -80.63 -34.60 137.41
N VAL A 527 -80.84 -34.04 136.20
CA VAL A 527 -79.73 -33.46 135.41
C VAL A 527 -79.73 -31.91 135.36
N ILE A 528 -80.53 -31.28 136.22
CA ILE A 528 -80.44 -29.86 136.63
C ILE A 528 -79.03 -29.43 137.14
N ILE A 529 -78.02 -30.30 137.25
CA ILE A 529 -76.90 -30.08 138.18
C ILE A 529 -75.50 -29.95 137.52
N ILE A 530 -75.31 -30.23 136.22
CA ILE A 530 -73.94 -30.38 135.70
C ILE A 530 -73.61 -29.34 134.62
N ARG A 531 -72.98 -28.27 135.11
CA ARG A 531 -71.84 -27.56 134.48
C ARG A 531 -72.23 -26.53 133.41
N LEU A 532 -72.39 -25.24 133.72
CA LEU A 532 -71.57 -24.42 134.65
C LEU A 532 -70.07 -24.58 134.33
N PHE A 533 -69.47 -23.49 133.80
CA PHE A 533 -68.04 -23.34 133.47
C PHE A 533 -67.55 -24.24 132.31
N ILE A 534 -66.53 -23.97 131.48
CA ILE A 534 -65.18 -23.37 131.60
C ILE A 534 -64.76 -23.15 130.10
N ILE A 535 -64.12 -22.09 129.59
CA ILE A 535 -63.00 -21.24 130.04
C ILE A 535 -63.21 -19.81 129.53
#